data_AF-A0A3D9D1I1-F1
#
_entry.id   AF-A0A3D9D1I1-F1
#
_cell.length_a   1.000
_cell.length_b   1.000
_cell.length_c   1.000
_cell.angle_alpha   90.00
_cell.angle_beta   90.00
_cell.angle_gamma   90.00
#
_symmetry.space_group_name_H-M   'P 1'
#
loop_
_entity.id
_entity.type
_entity.pdbx_description
1 polymer ?
#
loop_
_entity_poly.entity_id
_entity_poly.type
_entity_poly.pdbx_seq_one_letter_code
_entity_poly.pdbx_strand_id
1 'polypeptide(L)'
;MNEELNELFDIKSDKNENNNISKPKQNVLVHSIVRIVILVVTTVATCGILLVAALDGQIGLAILAVVIILAWFGAMIFETVKLNRKKCRELANSNIILIVIAILIILGITAEIV
;
A
#
# COMPACT_ATOMS: atom_id res chain seq x y z
N MET A 1 39.97 0.13 38.20
CA MET A 1 38.64 0.28 37.57
C MET A 1 37.74 0.83 38.66
N ASN A 2 37.14 2.02 38.47
CA ASN A 2 36.32 2.70 39.48
C ASN A 2 34.92 2.07 39.50
N GLU A 3 34.47 1.62 40.67
CA GLU A 3 33.17 0.98 40.92
C GLU A 3 31.98 1.90 40.58
N GLU A 4 32.14 3.21 40.83
CA GLU A 4 31.16 4.27 40.54
C GLU A 4 31.01 4.53 39.03
N LEU A 5 32.08 4.29 38.25
CA LEU A 5 32.04 4.35 36.79
C LEU A 5 31.40 3.09 36.19
N ASN A 6 31.54 1.93 36.85
CA ASN A 6 30.89 0.70 36.41
C ASN A 6 29.36 0.79 36.55
N GLU A 7 28.87 1.39 37.64
CA GLU A 7 27.43 1.66 37.83
C GLU A 7 26.86 2.58 36.74
N LEU A 8 27.59 3.63 36.34
CA LEU A 8 27.14 4.57 35.31
C LEU A 8 27.08 3.95 33.89
N PHE A 9 27.85 2.89 33.64
CA PHE A 9 27.82 2.15 32.37
C PHE A 9 26.85 0.95 32.39
N ASP A 10 26.62 0.32 33.54
CA ASP A 10 25.61 -0.73 33.71
C ASP A 10 24.17 -0.19 33.59
N ILE A 11 23.92 1.08 33.93
CA ILE A 11 22.60 1.73 33.78
C ILE A 11 22.15 1.86 32.31
N LYS A 12 23.05 1.65 31.32
CA LYS A 12 22.68 1.68 29.89
C LYS A 12 22.36 0.31 29.28
N SER A 13 22.69 -0.79 29.94
CA SER A 13 22.38 -2.13 29.41
C SER A 13 20.96 -2.61 29.75
N ASP A 14 20.35 -2.07 30.82
CA ASP A 14 19.01 -2.45 31.29
C ASP A 14 17.87 -1.57 30.73
N LYS A 15 18.12 -0.88 29.61
CA LYS A 15 17.05 -0.36 28.74
C LYS A 15 16.74 -1.26 27.55
N ASN A 16 16.99 -2.57 27.72
CA ASN A 16 16.09 -3.58 27.17
C ASN A 16 14.79 -3.64 28.01
N GLU A 17 14.19 -2.48 28.29
CA GLU A 17 12.77 -2.34 28.56
C GLU A 17 12.06 -2.88 27.32
N ASN A 18 11.77 -4.17 27.34
CA ASN A 18 10.42 -4.70 27.31
C ASN A 18 9.44 -3.80 26.54
N ASN A 19 9.76 -3.53 25.27
CA ASN A 19 8.84 -2.90 24.32
C ASN A 19 7.79 -3.93 23.87
N ASN A 20 7.12 -4.55 24.84
CA ASN A 20 5.86 -5.26 24.70
C ASN A 20 4.71 -4.25 24.55
N ILE A 21 4.93 -3.17 23.78
CA ILE A 21 3.83 -2.55 23.05
C ILE A 21 3.44 -3.63 22.04
N SER A 22 2.47 -4.48 22.40
CA SER A 22 2.04 -5.59 21.56
C SER A 22 1.82 -5.00 20.16
N LYS A 23 2.71 -5.31 19.22
CA LYS A 23 2.52 -4.86 17.84
C LYS A 23 1.14 -5.39 17.47
N PRO A 24 0.19 -4.53 17.06
CA PRO A 24 -1.14 -5.02 16.70
C PRO A 24 -0.92 -6.14 15.68
N LYS A 25 -1.53 -7.31 15.92
CA LYS A 25 -1.36 -8.50 15.08
C LYS A 25 -1.74 -8.12 13.65
N GLN A 26 -0.72 -7.83 12.84
CA GLN A 26 -0.86 -7.28 11.51
C GLN A 26 -0.94 -8.45 10.55
N ASN A 27 -2.15 -8.76 10.07
CA ASN A 27 -2.34 -9.82 9.10
C ASN A 27 -2.09 -9.30 7.68
N VAL A 28 -0.81 -9.09 7.36
CA VAL A 28 -0.35 -8.52 6.08
C VAL A 28 -0.89 -9.32 4.88
N LEU A 29 -0.94 -10.66 5.00
CA LEU A 29 -1.43 -11.53 3.93
C LEU A 29 -2.90 -11.27 3.59
N VAL A 30 -3.78 -11.29 4.59
CA VAL A 30 -5.21 -11.05 4.38
C VAL A 30 -5.44 -9.64 3.84
N HIS A 31 -4.73 -8.64 4.37
CA HIS A 31 -4.80 -7.27 3.89
C HIS A 31 -4.42 -7.17 2.41
N SER A 32 -3.29 -7.76 2.01
CA SER A 32 -2.83 -7.76 0.63
C SER A 32 -3.75 -8.52 -0.31
N ILE A 33 -4.28 -9.68 0.10
CA ILE A 33 -5.22 -10.46 -0.71
C ILE A 33 -6.47 -9.63 -1.01
N VAL A 34 -7.05 -8.98 0.01
CA VAL A 34 -8.22 -8.11 -0.20
C VAL A 34 -7.91 -6.99 -1.18
N ARG A 35 -6.72 -6.38 -1.10
CA ARG A 35 -6.30 -5.31 -2.02
C ARG A 35 -6.10 -5.80 -3.45
N ILE A 36 -5.55 -6.98 -3.63
CA ILE A 36 -5.41 -7.62 -4.95
C ILE A 36 -6.79 -7.93 -5.54
N VAL A 37 -7.72 -8.46 -4.76
CA VAL A 37 -9.09 -8.72 -5.22
C VAL A 37 -9.76 -7.42 -5.68
N ILE A 38 -9.66 -6.35 -4.89
CA ILE A 38 -10.20 -5.05 -5.28
C ILE A 38 -9.53 -4.54 -6.56
N LEU A 39 -8.22 -4.68 -6.70
CA LEU A 39 -7.50 -4.28 -7.91
C LEU A 39 -8.01 -5.03 -9.13
N VAL A 40 -8.13 -6.36 -9.06
CA VAL A 40 -8.63 -7.19 -10.17
C VAL A 40 -10.05 -6.77 -10.56
N VAL A 41 -10.96 -6.61 -9.60
CA VAL A 41 -12.34 -6.17 -9.87
C VAL A 41 -12.36 -4.78 -10.51
N THR A 42 -11.55 -3.85 -9.99
CA THR A 42 -11.44 -2.48 -10.53
C THR A 42 -10.93 -2.50 -11.96
N THR A 43 -9.91 -3.31 -12.26
CA THR A 43 -9.36 -3.47 -13.61
C THR A 43 -10.40 -4.02 -14.57
N VAL A 44 -11.07 -5.13 -14.22
CA VAL A 44 -12.10 -5.74 -15.07
C VAL A 44 -13.25 -4.77 -15.35
N ALA A 45 -13.73 -4.06 -14.32
CA ALA A 45 -14.78 -3.06 -14.47
C ALA A 45 -14.34 -1.91 -15.38
N THR A 46 -13.11 -1.41 -15.19
CA THR A 46 -12.54 -0.33 -16.02
C THR A 46 -12.40 -0.79 -17.47
N CYS A 47 -11.92 -2.00 -17.74
CA CYS A 47 -11.84 -2.56 -19.09
C CYS A 47 -13.22 -2.65 -19.75
N GLY A 48 -14.24 -3.09 -18.99
CA GLY A 48 -15.62 -3.12 -19.49
C GLY A 48 -16.14 -1.73 -19.85
N ILE A 49 -15.91 -0.73 -18.98
CA ILE A 49 -16.30 0.67 -19.24
C ILE A 49 -15.58 1.20 -20.48
N LEU A 50 -14.27 0.94 -20.61
CA LEU A 50 -13.48 1.38 -21.77
C LEU A 50 -13.94 0.71 -23.07
N LEU A 51 -14.33 -0.56 -23.02
CA LEU A 51 -14.84 -1.27 -24.19
C LEU A 51 -16.17 -0.67 -24.67
N VAL A 52 -17.09 -0.36 -23.75
CA VAL A 52 -18.34 0.35 -24.07
C VAL A 52 -18.04 1.76 -24.59
N ALA A 53 -17.11 2.48 -23.95
CA ALA A 53 -16.69 3.80 -24.40
C ALA A 53 -16.13 3.80 -25.82
N ALA A 54 -15.37 2.77 -26.18
CA ALA A 54 -14.79 2.60 -27.51
C ALA A 54 -15.84 2.25 -28.57
N LEU A 55 -16.85 1.43 -28.23
CA LEU A 55 -17.93 1.05 -29.15
C LEU A 55 -18.88 2.20 -29.46
N ASP A 56 -19.30 2.95 -28.44
CA ASP A 56 -20.26 4.06 -28.58
C ASP A 56 -19.59 5.44 -28.76
N GLY A 57 -18.26 5.50 -28.79
CA GLY A 57 -17.50 6.76 -28.91
C GLY A 57 -17.69 7.74 -27.74
N GLN A 58 -18.12 7.25 -26.58
CA GLN A 58 -18.45 8.09 -25.43
C GLN A 58 -17.21 8.45 -24.60
N ILE A 59 -16.66 9.64 -24.89
CA ILE A 59 -15.51 10.22 -24.16
C ILE A 59 -15.78 10.29 -22.64
N GLY A 60 -17.03 10.56 -22.23
CA GLY A 60 -17.41 10.63 -20.82
C GLY A 60 -17.13 9.33 -20.04
N LEU A 61 -17.33 8.17 -20.68
CA LEU A 61 -17.04 6.86 -20.08
C LEU A 61 -15.53 6.61 -20.00
N ALA A 62 -14.76 7.06 -20.99
CA ALA A 62 -13.30 6.99 -20.93
C ALA A 62 -12.73 7.84 -19.77
N ILE A 63 -13.28 9.04 -19.56
CA ILE A 63 -12.91 9.89 -18.41
C ILE A 63 -13.28 9.20 -17.10
N LEU A 64 -14.48 8.60 -17.01
CA LEU A 64 -14.93 7.87 -15.83
C LEU A 64 -13.97 6.72 -15.49
N ALA A 65 -13.53 5.95 -16.49
CA ALA A 65 -12.55 4.87 -16.32
C ALA A 65 -11.23 5.37 -15.73
N VAL A 66 -10.71 6.51 -16.21
CA VAL A 66 -9.50 7.13 -15.66
C VAL A 66 -9.70 7.56 -14.21
N VAL A 67 -10.84 8.17 -13.88
CA VAL A 67 -11.16 8.59 -12.50
C VAL A 67 -11.22 7.40 -11.56
N ILE A 68 -11.77 6.26 -11.99
CA ILE A 68 -11.82 5.03 -11.18
C ILE A 68 -10.41 4.55 -10.83
N ILE A 69 -9.50 4.50 -11.82
CA ILE A 69 -8.10 4.13 -11.59
C ILE A 69 -7.43 5.10 -10.61
N LEU A 70 -7.58 6.42 -10.82
CA LEU A 70 -7.03 7.44 -9.93
C LEU A 70 -7.59 7.35 -8.51
N ALA A 71 -8.88 7.07 -8.37
CA ALA A 71 -9.53 6.89 -7.07
C ALA A 71 -8.96 5.67 -6.33
N TRP A 72 -8.69 4.58 -7.03
CA TRP A 72 -8.06 3.39 -6.45
C TRP A 72 -6.65 3.69 -5.92
N PHE A 73 -5.81 4.37 -6.70
CA PHE A 73 -4.48 4.80 -6.25
C PHE A 73 -4.58 5.78 -5.08
N GLY A 74 -5.49 6.75 -5.14
CA GLY A 74 -5.74 7.70 -4.06
C GLY A 74 -6.13 7.01 -2.76
N ALA A 75 -7.00 6.01 -2.82
CA ALA A 75 -7.41 5.21 -1.66
C ALA A 75 -6.22 4.45 -1.04
N MET A 76 -5.36 3.85 -1.87
CA MET A 76 -4.16 3.13 -1.42
C MET A 76 -3.16 4.05 -0.73
N ILE A 77 -2.91 5.24 -1.29
CA ILE A 77 -2.03 6.26 -0.70
C ILE A 77 -2.61 6.77 0.62
N PHE A 78 -3.89 7.14 0.64
CA PHE A 78 -4.56 7.62 1.85
C PHE A 78 -4.50 6.58 2.98
N GLU A 79 -4.75 5.31 2.65
CA GLU A 79 -4.64 4.23 3.62
C GLU A 79 -3.21 4.07 4.13
N THR A 80 -2.21 4.17 3.26
CA THR A 80 -0.79 4.10 3.65
C THR A 80 -0.45 5.19 4.66
N VAL A 81 -0.89 6.43 4.43
CA VAL A 81 -0.72 7.55 5.37
C VAL A 81 -1.40 7.24 6.72
N LYS A 82 -2.62 6.71 6.69
CA LYS A 82 -3.37 6.32 7.90
C LYS A 82 -2.68 5.19 8.68
N LEU A 83 -2.12 4.19 7.99
CA LEU A 83 -1.40 3.06 8.58
C LEU A 83 -0.08 3.51 9.21
N ASN A 84 0.66 4.41 8.54
CA ASN A 84 1.87 5.00 9.10
C ASN A 84 1.59 5.79 10.38
N ARG A 85 0.51 6.58 10.40
CA ARG A 85 0.06 7.29 11.62
C ARG A 85 -0.26 6.32 12.78
N LYS A 86 -0.76 5.13 12.46
CA LYS A 86 -1.08 4.07 13.44
C LYS A 86 0.11 3.15 13.78
N LYS A 87 1.34 3.49 13.38
CA LYS A 87 2.56 2.66 13.56
C LYS A 87 2.45 1.25 12.95
N CYS A 88 1.54 1.04 11.99
CA CYS A 88 1.35 -0.23 11.28
C CYS A 88 2.25 -0.30 10.04
N ARG A 89 3.57 -0.29 10.26
CA ARG A 89 4.57 -0.14 9.18
C ARG A 89 4.56 -1.28 8.17
N GLU A 90 4.24 -2.51 8.57
CA GLU A 90 4.25 -3.66 7.66
C GLU A 90 3.08 -3.60 6.67
N LEU A 91 1.87 -3.27 7.13
CA LEU A 91 0.72 -3.05 6.24
C LEU A 91 0.95 -1.84 5.32
N ALA A 92 1.51 -0.75 5.84
CA ALA A 92 1.82 0.43 5.04
C ALA A 92 2.83 0.10 3.93
N ASN A 93 3.88 -0.65 4.25
CA ASN A 93 4.88 -1.09 3.28
C ASN A 93 4.26 -2.02 2.22
N SER A 94 3.36 -2.91 2.63
CA SER A 94 2.66 -3.80 1.70
C SER A 94 1.78 -3.02 0.71
N ASN A 95 1.09 -1.98 1.16
CA ASN A 95 0.34 -1.10 0.26
C ASN A 95 1.26 -0.38 -0.74
N ILE A 96 2.42 0.12 -0.30
CA ILE A 96 3.38 0.78 -1.18
C ILE A 96 3.90 -0.20 -2.24
N ILE A 97 4.26 -1.42 -1.84
CA ILE A 97 4.71 -2.46 -2.78
C ILE A 97 3.62 -2.76 -3.81
N LEU A 98 2.35 -2.88 -3.39
CA LEU A 98 1.23 -3.08 -4.31
C LEU A 98 1.05 -1.91 -5.28
N ILE A 99 1.20 -0.66 -4.83
CA ILE A 99 1.17 0.52 -5.71
C ILE A 99 2.28 0.44 -6.75
N VAL A 100 3.52 0.15 -6.32
CA VAL A 100 4.68 0.06 -7.22
C VAL A 100 4.46 -1.04 -8.26
N ILE A 101 4.02 -2.23 -7.84
CA ILE A 101 3.72 -3.34 -8.76
C ILE A 101 2.62 -2.93 -9.75
N ALA A 102 1.54 -2.30 -9.29
CA ALA A 102 0.46 -1.86 -10.18
C ALA A 102 0.95 -0.84 -11.23
N ILE A 103 1.80 0.11 -10.83
CA ILE A 103 2.41 1.07 -11.76
C ILE A 103 3.31 0.36 -12.78
N LEU A 104 4.14 -0.58 -12.33
CA LEU A 104 5.02 -1.34 -13.23
C LEU A 104 4.21 -2.16 -14.25
N ILE A 105 3.09 -2.75 -13.84
CA ILE A 105 2.19 -3.47 -14.75
C ILE A 105 1.62 -2.50 -15.80
N ILE A 106 1.13 -1.33 -15.39
CA ILE A 106 0.59 -0.33 -16.32
C ILE A 106 1.67 0.11 -17.31
N LEU A 107 2.87 0.44 -16.82
CA LEU A 107 3.99 0.86 -17.66
C LEU A 107 4.44 -0.24 -18.63
N GLY A 108 4.54 -1.49 -18.15
CA GLY A 108 4.90 -2.65 -18.97
C GLY A 108 3.89 -2.88 -20.10
N ILE A 109 2.58 -2.82 -19.78
CA ILE A 109 1.52 -2.92 -20.78
C ILE A 109 1.64 -1.78 -21.80
N THR A 110 1.85 -0.53 -21.36
CA THR A 110 1.99 0.59 -22.30
C THR A 110 3.24 0.50 -23.16
N ALA A 111 4.33 -0.07 -22.68
CA ALA A 111 5.57 -0.23 -23.42
C ALA A 111 5.46 -1.29 -24.53
N GLU A 112 4.61 -2.31 -24.36
CA GLU A 112 4.35 -3.31 -25.41
C GLU A 112 3.31 -2.87 -26.44
N ILE A 113 2.55 -1.80 -26.16
CA ILE A 113 1.51 -1.26 -27.06
C ILE A 113 2.06 -0.16 -27.99
N VAL A 114 3.25 0.39 -27.72
CA VAL A 114 3.92 1.44 -28.52
C VAL A 114 4.87 0.85 -29.55
#